data_AF-A0A7S4G4N8-F1
#
_entry.id   AF-A0A7S4G4N8-F1
#
_cell.length_a   1.000
_cell.length_b   1.000
_cell.length_c   1.000
_cell.angle_alpha   90.00
_cell.angle_beta   90.00
_cell.angle_gamma   90.00
#
_symmetry.space_group_name_H-M   'P 1'
#
loop_
_entity.id
_entity.type
_entity.pdbx_description
1 polymer ?
#
loop_
_entity_poly.entity_id
_entity_poly.type
_entity_poly.pdbx_seq_one_letter_code
_entity_poly.pdbx_strand_id
1 'polypeptide(L)'
;GIIQAMAPPAMETADVEADLQRISERAGKRKDHMAIKSLVDNILKRFPADVSSNQIVDALKLGCESKSSKIIELCLDCFQHMILGGWFNAQPAASPKGNNSRHRRTPSRVAQNARHSYALGIFIESVTVLYNYTSFLIQRAVVQCLSLAVVCPKCGLNGDMLLSAIRTTYNIALMSRAPNVQKDAR
;
A
#
# COMPACT_ATOMS: atom_id res chain seq x y z
N GLY A 1 19.88 9.99 -22.84
CA GLY A 1 18.40 10.05 -22.87
C GLY A 1 17.89 10.07 -21.45
N ILE A 2 17.24 11.16 -21.07
CA ILE A 2 16.70 11.39 -19.73
C ILE A 2 15.50 10.46 -19.55
N ILE A 3 15.64 9.40 -18.75
CA ILE A 3 14.47 8.62 -18.32
C ILE A 3 13.89 9.40 -17.14
N GLN A 4 12.94 10.27 -17.46
CA GLN A 4 12.03 10.89 -16.51
C GLN A 4 11.49 9.78 -15.60
N ALA A 5 11.48 10.02 -14.29
CA ALA A 5 10.63 9.26 -13.39
C ALA A 5 9.21 9.36 -13.98
N MET A 6 8.72 8.27 -14.59
CA MET A 6 7.36 8.23 -15.08
C MET A 6 6.50 8.35 -13.84
N ALA A 7 5.92 9.53 -13.64
CA ALA A 7 4.82 9.71 -12.72
C ALA A 7 3.78 8.63 -13.03
N PRO A 8 3.11 8.05 -12.02
CA PRO A 8 1.98 7.17 -12.27
C PRO A 8 1.02 7.86 -13.24
N PRO A 9 0.51 7.16 -14.27
CA PRO A 9 -0.35 7.75 -15.29
C PRO A 9 -1.53 8.45 -14.61
N ALA A 10 -1.93 9.61 -15.13
CA ALA A 10 -2.87 10.54 -14.50
C ALA A 10 -4.24 9.91 -14.12
N MET A 11 -4.62 8.80 -14.76
CA MET A 11 -5.84 8.05 -14.43
C MET A 11 -5.70 7.26 -13.12
N GLU A 12 -4.52 6.70 -12.84
CA GLU A 12 -4.23 5.88 -11.65
C GLU A 12 -4.00 6.74 -10.39
N THR A 13 -3.68 8.02 -10.55
CA THR A 13 -3.59 8.98 -9.43
C THR A 13 -4.96 9.46 -8.94
N ALA A 14 -5.96 9.50 -9.81
CA ALA A 14 -7.30 9.98 -9.48
C ALA A 14 -8.03 9.05 -8.51
N ASP A 15 -7.87 7.73 -8.68
CA ASP A 15 -8.48 6.73 -7.80
C ASP A 15 -7.90 6.80 -6.38
N VAL A 16 -6.57 6.93 -6.27
CA VAL A 16 -5.89 7.10 -4.97
C VAL A 16 -6.31 8.41 -4.29
N GLU A 17 -6.45 9.50 -5.04
CA GLU A 17 -6.93 10.77 -4.50
C GLU A 17 -8.38 10.66 -3.99
N ALA A 18 -9.27 10.04 -4.78
CA ALA A 18 -10.66 9.83 -4.40
C ALA A 18 -10.79 8.98 -3.13
N ASP A 19 -9.97 7.94 -2.98
CA ASP A 19 -9.97 7.13 -1.76
C ASP A 19 -9.44 7.89 -0.55
N LEU A 20 -8.39 8.70 -0.71
CA LEU A 20 -7.90 9.56 0.36
C LEU A 20 -8.96 10.58 0.79
N GLN A 21 -9.70 11.18 -0.13
CA GLN A 21 -10.82 12.07 0.18
C GLN A 21 -11.90 11.33 1.00
N ARG A 22 -12.31 10.13 0.55
CA ARG A 22 -13.29 9.28 1.28
C ARG A 22 -12.80 8.91 2.69
N ILE A 23 -11.51 8.60 2.84
CA ILE A 23 -10.91 8.30 4.16
C ILE A 23 -10.99 9.54 5.06
N SER A 24 -10.60 10.72 4.58
CA SER A 24 -10.66 11.97 5.36
C SER A 24 -12.09 12.30 5.80
N GLU A 25 -13.04 12.26 4.87
CA GLU A 25 -14.46 12.51 5.16
C GLU A 25 -15.01 11.53 6.20
N ARG A 26 -14.66 10.25 6.07
CA ARG A 26 -15.12 9.21 7.00
C ARG A 26 -14.47 9.34 8.37
N ALA A 27 -13.19 9.70 8.43
CA ALA A 27 -12.45 9.96 9.65
C ALA A 27 -12.99 11.18 10.39
N GLY A 28 -13.35 12.26 9.69
CA GLY A 28 -13.90 13.48 10.29
C GLY A 28 -15.24 13.32 11.01
N LYS A 29 -15.94 12.20 10.79
CA LYS A 29 -17.18 11.88 11.50
C LYS A 29 -16.95 11.45 12.96
N ARG A 30 -15.71 11.16 13.37
CA ARG A 30 -15.43 10.76 14.76
C ARG A 30 -14.14 11.36 15.31
N LYS A 31 -14.17 11.72 16.60
CA LYS A 31 -13.03 12.36 17.30
C LYS A 31 -11.83 11.44 17.44
N ASP A 32 -12.04 10.14 17.60
CA ASP A 32 -10.99 9.12 17.72
C ASP A 32 -10.17 8.94 16.43
N HIS A 33 -10.67 9.44 15.29
CA HIS A 33 -9.99 9.36 13.99
C HIS A 33 -9.38 10.67 13.52
N MET A 34 -9.29 11.67 14.39
CA MET A 34 -8.72 12.99 14.02
C MET A 34 -7.25 12.90 13.59
N ALA A 35 -6.49 11.95 14.13
CA ALA A 35 -5.11 11.70 13.71
C ALA A 35 -5.03 11.22 12.24
N ILE A 36 -5.88 10.26 11.87
CA ILE A 36 -6.00 9.76 10.48
C ILE A 36 -6.42 10.91 9.57
N LYS A 37 -7.47 11.66 9.94
CA LYS A 37 -7.95 12.80 9.16
C LYS A 37 -6.85 13.84 8.91
N SER A 38 -6.17 14.26 9.98
CA SER A 38 -5.12 15.28 9.90
C SER A 38 -3.98 14.83 8.96
N LEU A 39 -3.55 13.57 9.09
CA LEU A 39 -2.51 13.02 8.24
C LEU A 39 -2.93 12.96 6.77
N VAL A 40 -4.15 12.48 6.49
CA VAL A 40 -4.70 12.40 5.13
C VAL A 40 -4.93 13.78 4.52
N ASP A 41 -5.45 14.75 5.29
CA ASP A 41 -5.62 16.14 4.82
C ASP A 41 -4.29 16.79 4.45
N ASN A 42 -3.23 16.52 5.23
CA ASN A 42 -1.89 17.03 4.93
C ASN A 42 -1.31 16.38 3.66
N ILE A 43 -1.63 15.13 3.40
CA ILE A 43 -1.27 14.44 2.16
C ILE A 43 -2.03 15.07 0.98
N LEU A 44 -3.35 15.20 1.07
CA LEU A 44 -4.21 15.76 0.02
C LEU A 44 -3.78 17.17 -0.41
N LYS A 45 -3.32 18.02 0.52
CA LYS A 45 -2.80 19.38 0.21
C LYS A 45 -1.56 19.38 -0.70
N ARG A 46 -0.79 18.29 -0.72
CA ARG A 46 0.48 18.16 -1.47
C ARG A 46 0.35 17.19 -2.64
N PHE A 47 -0.79 16.53 -2.77
CA PHE A 47 -1.03 15.48 -3.75
C PHE A 47 -1.29 16.09 -5.15
N PRO A 48 -0.84 15.44 -6.25
CA PRO A 48 0.09 14.32 -6.33
C PRO A 48 1.58 14.73 -6.36
N ALA A 49 1.88 16.04 -6.40
CA ALA A 49 3.19 16.55 -6.78
C ALA A 49 4.31 16.30 -5.76
N ASP A 50 3.99 16.27 -4.47
CA ASP A 50 4.99 16.22 -3.38
C ASP A 50 4.55 15.25 -2.26
N VAL A 51 4.12 14.06 -2.67
CA VAL A 51 3.71 12.98 -1.76
C VAL A 51 4.45 11.70 -2.16
N SER A 52 5.10 11.07 -1.17
CA SER A 52 5.71 9.75 -1.34
C SER A 52 4.76 8.63 -0.96
N SER A 53 4.91 7.46 -1.57
CA SER A 53 4.13 6.26 -1.25
C SER A 53 4.21 5.90 0.24
N ASN A 54 5.35 6.16 0.91
CA ASN A 54 5.53 5.93 2.33
C ASN A 54 4.56 6.75 3.19
N GLN A 55 4.38 8.04 2.87
CA GLN A 55 3.48 8.91 3.62
C GLN A 55 2.03 8.46 3.50
N ILE A 56 1.64 7.99 2.31
CA ILE A 56 0.30 7.41 2.10
C ILE A 56 0.17 6.13 2.92
N VAL A 57 1.14 5.21 2.81
CA VAL A 57 1.14 3.95 3.58
C VAL A 57 1.08 4.17 5.08
N ASP A 58 1.80 5.16 5.63
CA ASP A 58 1.73 5.49 7.06
C ASP A 58 0.30 5.88 7.49
N ALA A 59 -0.41 6.63 6.64
CA ALA A 59 -1.81 6.98 6.89
C ALA A 59 -2.75 5.77 6.77
N LEU A 60 -2.52 4.92 5.77
CA LEU A 60 -3.32 3.70 5.58
C LEU A 60 -3.10 2.72 6.73
N LYS A 61 -1.87 2.57 7.25
CA LYS A 61 -1.55 1.76 8.43
C LYS A 61 -2.35 2.22 9.64
N LEU A 62 -2.33 3.52 9.93
CA LEU A 62 -3.10 4.09 11.03
C LEU A 62 -4.61 3.85 10.84
N GLY A 63 -5.10 3.88 9.60
CA GLY A 63 -6.47 3.54 9.26
C GLY A 63 -6.81 2.05 9.45
N CYS A 64 -5.87 1.15 9.16
CA CYS A 64 -6.00 -0.29 9.41
C CYS A 64 -6.10 -0.61 10.91
N GLU A 65 -5.46 0.19 11.78
CA GLU A 65 -5.57 0.07 13.25
C GLU A 65 -6.90 0.60 13.82
N SER A 66 -7.76 1.20 12.98
CA SER A 66 -9.07 1.72 13.39
C SER A 66 -10.03 0.63 13.84
N LYS A 67 -10.88 0.93 14.82
CA LYS A 67 -12.03 0.07 15.19
C LYS A 67 -13.16 0.08 14.16
N SER A 68 -13.00 0.82 13.06
CA SER A 68 -14.01 0.98 12.03
C SER A 68 -13.73 0.13 10.81
N SER A 69 -14.55 -0.91 10.61
CA SER A 69 -14.49 -1.72 9.40
C SER A 69 -14.57 -0.88 8.12
N LYS A 70 -15.38 0.18 8.11
CA LYS A 70 -15.47 1.08 6.94
C LYS A 70 -14.19 1.86 6.64
N ILE A 71 -13.36 2.16 7.64
CA ILE A 71 -12.08 2.85 7.41
C ILE A 71 -11.05 1.82 6.96
N ILE A 72 -11.01 0.65 7.60
CA ILE A 72 -10.15 -0.45 7.20
C ILE A 72 -10.39 -0.82 5.73
N GLU A 73 -11.66 -0.99 5.32
CA GLU A 73 -12.04 -1.25 3.92
C GLU A 73 -11.47 -0.19 2.97
N LEU A 74 -11.72 1.09 3.24
CA LEU A 74 -11.22 2.19 2.41
C LEU A 74 -9.68 2.22 2.33
N CYS A 75 -9.00 1.88 3.42
CA CYS A 75 -7.54 1.82 3.44
C CYS A 75 -7.00 0.66 2.61
N LEU A 76 -7.65 -0.51 2.66
CA LEU A 76 -7.30 -1.67 1.84
C LEU A 76 -7.57 -1.40 0.35
N ASP A 77 -8.69 -0.77 0.02
CA ASP A 77 -9.05 -0.38 -1.35
C ASP A 77 -8.03 0.63 -1.93
N CYS A 78 -7.72 1.69 -1.18
CA CYS A 78 -6.72 2.68 -1.55
C CYS A 78 -5.36 2.03 -1.84
N PHE A 79 -4.94 1.08 -1.00
CA PHE A 79 -3.69 0.38 -1.22
C PHE A 79 -3.71 -0.53 -2.46
N GLN A 80 -4.83 -1.18 -2.76
CA GLN A 80 -4.98 -1.94 -4.01
C GLN A 80 -4.83 -1.02 -5.23
N HIS A 81 -5.46 0.16 -5.21
CA HIS A 81 -5.27 1.17 -6.26
C HIS A 81 -3.82 1.67 -6.34
N MET A 82 -3.11 1.80 -5.22
CA MET A 82 -1.68 2.12 -5.24
C MET A 82 -0.84 1.01 -5.90
N ILE A 83 -1.15 -0.27 -5.65
CA ILE A 83 -0.46 -1.39 -6.31
C ILE A 83 -0.71 -1.38 -7.81
N LEU A 84 -1.98 -1.29 -8.22
CA LEU A 84 -2.37 -1.23 -9.63
C LEU A 84 -1.76 -0.01 -10.32
N GLY A 85 -1.74 1.12 -9.61
CA GLY A 85 -1.17 2.39 -10.05
C GLY A 85 0.36 2.43 -10.12
N GLY A 86 1.03 1.32 -9.79
CA GLY A 86 2.48 1.21 -9.85
C GLY A 86 3.24 2.09 -8.86
N TRP A 87 2.61 2.50 -7.75
CA TRP A 87 3.22 3.33 -6.70
C TRP A 87 4.36 2.63 -5.96
N PHE A 88 4.48 1.31 -6.13
CA PHE A 88 5.51 0.46 -5.53
C PHE A 88 6.48 -0.12 -6.56
N ASN A 89 6.49 0.41 -7.80
CA ASN A 89 7.35 -0.09 -8.86
C ASN A 89 8.83 0.00 -8.43
N ALA A 90 9.46 -1.16 -8.24
CA ALA A 90 10.91 -1.24 -8.16
C ALA A 90 11.47 -1.11 -9.58
N GLN A 91 12.27 -0.09 -9.86
CA GLN A 91 12.94 0.02 -11.16
C GLN A 91 13.98 -1.11 -11.24
N PRO A 92 14.07 -1.89 -12.34
CA PRO A 92 15.11 -2.90 -12.48
C PRO A 92 16.48 -2.21 -12.37
N ALA A 93 17.36 -2.77 -11.54
CA ALA A 93 18.71 -2.26 -11.35
C ALA A 93 19.45 -2.30 -12.69
N ALA A 94 19.56 -1.16 -13.37
CA ALA A 94 20.43 -1.05 -14.53
C ALA A 94 21.87 -1.33 -14.07
N SER A 95 22.54 -2.27 -14.75
CA SER A 95 23.94 -2.62 -14.49
C SER A 95 24.80 -1.37 -14.37
N PRO A 96 25.79 -1.32 -13.45
CA PRO A 96 26.56 -0.12 -13.19
C PRO A 96 27.38 0.24 -14.43
N LYS A 97 26.89 1.18 -15.24
CA LYS A 97 27.73 1.84 -16.23
C LYS A 97 28.68 2.75 -15.46
N GLY A 98 29.96 2.43 -15.57
CA GLY A 98 31.05 3.13 -14.89
C GLY A 98 31.05 4.64 -15.17
N ASN A 99 31.21 5.36 -14.07
CA ASN A 99 31.92 6.62 -13.87
C ASN A 99 31.53 7.95 -14.54
N ASN A 100 31.67 8.96 -13.67
CA ASN A 100 32.03 10.37 -13.89
C ASN A 100 30.96 11.37 -14.34
N SER A 101 30.29 11.99 -13.37
CA SER A 101 30.44 13.44 -13.11
C SER A 101 29.52 13.97 -12.00
N ARG A 102 30.10 14.80 -11.12
CA ARG A 102 29.51 15.82 -10.23
C ARG A 102 28.22 15.43 -9.47
N HIS A 103 28.42 14.98 -8.23
CA HIS A 103 27.39 14.70 -7.22
C HIS A 103 26.50 15.91 -6.91
N ARG A 104 25.39 16.06 -7.64
CA ARG A 104 24.12 16.47 -7.04
C ARG A 104 23.61 15.25 -6.29
N ARG A 105 23.33 15.35 -4.98
CA ARG A 105 22.81 14.26 -4.13
C ARG A 105 21.39 13.85 -4.57
N THR A 106 21.25 13.21 -5.72
CA THR A 106 20.05 12.46 -6.05
C THR A 106 20.12 11.13 -5.31
N PRO A 107 19.05 10.71 -4.59
CA PRO A 107 19.05 9.42 -3.91
C PRO A 107 19.39 8.31 -4.92
N SER A 108 20.33 7.44 -4.55
CA SER A 108 20.69 6.26 -5.35
C SER A 108 19.42 5.45 -5.66
N ARG A 109 19.32 4.91 -6.88
CA ARG A 109 18.19 4.05 -7.29
C ARG A 109 18.00 2.85 -6.37
N VAL A 110 19.09 2.37 -5.76
CA VAL A 110 19.06 1.33 -4.71
C VAL A 110 18.28 1.81 -3.48
N ALA A 111 18.46 3.07 -3.07
CA ALA A 111 17.74 3.66 -1.96
C ALA A 111 16.26 3.93 -2.30
N GLN A 112 15.92 4.20 -3.57
CA GLN A 112 14.51 4.32 -4.01
C GLN A 112 13.79 2.97 -3.99
N ASN A 113 14.42 1.92 -4.54
CA ASN A 113 13.86 0.56 -4.49
C ASN A 113 13.71 0.06 -3.05
N ALA A 114 14.70 0.32 -2.19
CA ALA A 114 14.60 -0.01 -0.76
C ALA A 114 13.43 0.70 -0.06
N ARG A 115 13.14 1.96 -0.42
CA ARG A 115 12.00 2.70 0.13
C ARG A 115 10.66 2.16 -0.34
N HIS A 116 10.52 1.79 -1.62
CA HIS A 116 9.28 1.21 -2.14
C HIS A 116 9.00 -0.18 -1.54
N SER A 117 10.02 -1.04 -1.45
CA SER A 117 9.90 -2.33 -0.77
C SER A 117 9.59 -2.16 0.72
N TYR A 118 10.13 -1.13 1.38
CA TYR A 118 9.82 -0.83 2.78
C TYR A 118 8.34 -0.45 3.00
N ALA A 119 7.79 0.42 2.16
CA ALA A 119 6.37 0.82 2.25
C ALA A 119 5.43 -0.38 2.07
N LEU A 120 5.69 -1.18 1.03
CA LEU A 120 4.92 -2.39 0.74
C LEU A 120 5.01 -3.40 1.89
N GLY A 121 6.21 -3.57 2.45
CA GLY A 121 6.46 -4.43 3.60
C GLY A 121 5.71 -4.01 4.86
N ILE A 122 5.77 -2.73 5.23
CA ILE A 122 5.03 -2.20 6.39
C ILE A 122 3.54 -2.46 6.25
N PHE A 123 2.98 -2.23 5.06
CA PHE A 123 1.55 -2.41 4.87
C PHE A 123 1.16 -3.88 4.93
N ILE A 124 1.93 -4.78 4.30
CA ILE A 124 1.71 -6.23 4.39
C ILE A 124 1.73 -6.67 5.84
N GLU A 125 2.75 -6.27 6.61
CA GLU A 125 2.84 -6.58 8.04
C GLU A 125 1.60 -6.08 8.80
N SER A 126 1.18 -4.84 8.56
CA SER A 126 0.01 -4.25 9.20
C SER A 126 -1.28 -5.02 8.86
N VAL A 127 -1.43 -5.45 7.61
CA VAL A 127 -2.58 -6.21 7.13
C VAL A 127 -2.57 -7.65 7.65
N THR A 128 -1.41 -8.26 7.83
CA THR A 128 -1.29 -9.61 8.40
C THR A 128 -1.79 -9.70 9.85
N VAL A 129 -1.83 -8.60 10.58
CA VAL A 129 -2.38 -8.56 11.95
C VAL A 129 -3.92 -8.45 11.93
N LEU A 130 -4.52 -7.95 10.84
CA LEU A 130 -5.96 -7.70 10.76
C LEU A 130 -6.80 -8.98 10.74
N TYR A 131 -6.31 -10.10 10.22
CA TYR A 131 -7.18 -11.27 9.99
C TYR A 131 -7.74 -11.89 11.29
N ASN A 132 -7.04 -11.74 12.42
CA ASN A 132 -7.41 -12.37 13.70
C ASN A 132 -8.68 -11.78 14.35
N TYR A 133 -9.10 -10.55 13.99
CA TYR A 133 -10.14 -9.82 14.73
C TYR A 133 -11.16 -9.11 13.85
N THR A 134 -11.31 -9.52 12.59
CA THR A 134 -12.05 -8.73 11.59
C THR A 134 -13.21 -9.46 10.93
N SER A 135 -14.13 -8.67 10.36
CA SER A 135 -15.30 -9.19 9.62
C SER A 135 -14.88 -9.95 8.38
N PHE A 136 -15.75 -10.82 7.85
CA PHE A 136 -15.49 -11.56 6.62
C PHE A 136 -15.21 -10.65 5.41
N LEU A 137 -15.77 -9.43 5.40
CA LEU A 137 -15.51 -8.43 4.37
C LEU A 137 -14.05 -7.96 4.41
N ILE A 138 -13.52 -7.70 5.60
CA ILE A 138 -12.11 -7.31 5.77
C ILE A 138 -11.20 -8.49 5.43
N GLN A 139 -11.51 -9.70 5.91
CA GLN A 139 -10.72 -10.89 5.56
C GLN A 139 -10.63 -11.08 4.04
N ARG A 140 -11.74 -10.88 3.32
CA ARG A 140 -11.76 -10.91 1.86
C ARG A 140 -10.89 -9.82 1.24
N ALA A 141 -11.01 -8.58 1.71
CA ALA A 141 -10.20 -7.45 1.23
C ALA A 141 -8.70 -7.66 1.50
N VAL A 142 -8.34 -8.29 2.63
CA VAL A 142 -6.97 -8.72 2.95
C VAL A 142 -6.48 -9.73 1.92
N VAL A 143 -7.24 -10.78 1.64
CA VAL A 143 -6.88 -11.79 0.63
C VAL A 143 -6.67 -11.15 -0.73
N GLN A 144 -7.59 -10.29 -1.18
CA GLN A 144 -7.48 -9.58 -2.45
C GLN A 144 -6.22 -8.72 -2.52
N CYS A 145 -5.95 -7.97 -1.45
CA CYS A 145 -4.79 -7.10 -1.34
C CYS A 145 -3.47 -7.88 -1.38
N LEU A 146 -3.35 -8.96 -0.60
CA LEU A 146 -2.15 -9.79 -0.55
C LEU A 146 -1.92 -10.52 -1.88
N SER A 147 -2.98 -11.09 -2.47
CA SER A 147 -2.89 -11.75 -3.78
C SER A 147 -2.46 -10.76 -4.87
N LEU A 148 -3.01 -9.55 -4.87
CA LEU A 148 -2.63 -8.51 -5.81
C LEU A 148 -1.17 -8.08 -5.64
N ALA A 149 -0.71 -7.91 -4.39
CA ALA A 149 0.69 -7.55 -4.11
C ALA A 149 1.67 -8.63 -4.60
N VAL A 150 1.32 -9.91 -4.43
CA VAL A 150 2.15 -11.05 -4.83
C VAL A 150 2.20 -11.24 -6.35
N VAL A 151 1.05 -11.09 -7.03
CA VAL A 151 0.96 -11.31 -8.47
C VAL A 151 1.44 -10.10 -9.26
N CYS A 152 1.42 -8.89 -8.68
CA CYS A 152 1.89 -7.70 -9.37
C CYS A 152 3.40 -7.77 -9.64
N PRO A 153 3.83 -7.92 -10.91
CA PRO A 153 5.24 -8.13 -11.25
C PRO A 153 6.10 -6.88 -10.98
N LYS A 154 5.46 -5.74 -10.73
CA LYS A 154 6.14 -4.48 -10.44
C LYS A 154 6.38 -4.26 -8.94
N CYS A 155 5.72 -5.03 -8.08
CA CYS A 155 5.92 -4.99 -6.64
C CYS A 155 7.23 -5.69 -6.27
N GLY A 156 8.21 -4.93 -5.77
CA GLY A 156 9.47 -5.48 -5.28
C GLY A 156 9.32 -6.15 -3.90
N LEU A 157 8.68 -7.32 -3.85
CA LEU A 157 8.56 -8.14 -2.64
C LEU A 157 9.86 -8.89 -2.35
N ASN A 158 10.32 -8.84 -1.09
CA ASN A 158 11.38 -9.73 -0.63
C ASN A 158 10.78 -11.09 -0.18
N GLY A 159 11.65 -12.09 0.05
CA GLY A 159 11.21 -13.44 0.44
C GLY A 159 10.36 -13.46 1.72
N ASP A 160 10.72 -12.64 2.72
CA ASP A 160 10.00 -12.60 4.00
C ASP A 160 8.59 -12.03 3.86
N MET A 161 8.42 -10.99 3.05
CA MET A 161 7.11 -10.40 2.74
C MET A 161 6.22 -11.39 1.98
N LEU A 162 6.81 -12.10 1.02
CA LEU A 162 6.09 -13.14 0.26
C LEU A 162 5.62 -14.27 1.19
N LEU A 163 6.49 -14.81 2.02
CA LEU A 163 6.14 -15.87 2.97
C LEU A 163 5.09 -15.41 3.98
N SER A 164 5.17 -14.16 4.44
CA SER A 164 4.17 -13.57 5.34
C SER A 164 2.81 -13.46 4.66
N ALA A 165 2.76 -12.98 3.42
CA ALA A 165 1.53 -12.91 2.63
C ALA A 165 0.90 -14.29 2.43
N ILE A 166 1.70 -15.28 2.00
CA ILE A 166 1.23 -16.67 1.82
C ILE A 166 0.69 -17.24 3.14
N ARG A 167 1.42 -17.08 4.24
CA ARG A 167 1.02 -17.58 5.55
C ARG A 167 -0.30 -16.96 6.02
N THR A 168 -0.48 -15.67 5.83
CA THR A 168 -1.72 -14.98 6.22
C THR A 168 -2.90 -15.44 5.37
N THR A 169 -2.74 -15.53 4.05
CA THR A 169 -3.81 -16.03 3.17
C THR A 169 -4.17 -17.47 3.51
N TYR A 170 -3.19 -18.33 3.78
CA TYR A 170 -3.42 -19.70 4.25
C TYR A 170 -4.16 -19.76 5.59
N ASN A 171 -3.76 -18.93 6.56
CA ASN A 171 -4.45 -18.83 7.85
C ASN A 171 -5.91 -18.41 7.68
N ILE A 172 -6.22 -17.47 6.77
CA ILE A 172 -7.60 -17.07 6.45
C ILE A 172 -8.36 -18.24 5.82
N ALA A 173 -7.75 -18.98 4.88
CA ALA A 173 -8.35 -20.13 4.24
C ALA A 173 -8.73 -21.24 5.23
N LEU A 174 -7.94 -21.42 6.30
CA LEU A 174 -8.21 -22.41 7.35
C LEU A 174 -9.19 -21.91 8.42
N MET A 175 -9.06 -20.66 8.84
CA MET A 175 -9.71 -20.15 10.07
C MET A 175 -10.98 -19.33 9.80
N SER A 176 -11.16 -18.80 8.58
CA SER A 176 -12.37 -18.02 8.27
C SER A 176 -13.61 -18.89 8.44
N ARG A 177 -14.69 -18.33 8.99
CA ARG A 177 -15.98 -19.03 9.10
C ARG A 177 -16.88 -18.81 7.87
N ALA A 178 -16.43 -18.02 6.91
CA ALA A 178 -17.18 -17.70 5.71
C ALA A 178 -16.68 -18.55 4.52
N PRO A 179 -17.50 -19.47 3.98
CA PRO A 179 -17.06 -20.41 2.93
C PRO A 179 -16.57 -19.72 1.64
N ASN A 180 -17.16 -18.57 1.29
CA ASN A 180 -16.71 -17.76 0.16
C ASN A 180 -15.32 -17.16 0.40
N VAL A 181 -15.03 -16.69 1.61
CA VAL A 181 -13.70 -16.16 1.97
C VAL A 181 -12.67 -17.29 1.99
N GLN A 182 -13.03 -18.46 2.51
CA GLN A 182 -12.16 -19.64 2.45
C GLN A 182 -11.85 -20.04 1.01
N LYS A 183 -12.84 -19.98 0.10
CA LYS A 183 -12.66 -20.30 -1.31
C LYS A 183 -11.79 -19.27 -2.02
N ASP A 184 -12.02 -17.98 -1.78
CA ASP A 184 -11.23 -16.89 -2.39
C ASP A 184 -9.76 -16.92 -1.92
N ALA A 185 -9.50 -17.44 -0.72
CA ALA A 185 -8.15 -17.58 -0.15
C ALA A 185 -7.39 -18.84 -0.60
N ARG A 186 -8.07 -19.80 -1.25
CA ARG A 186 -7.46 -21.04 -1.76
C ARG A 186 -7.01 -20.87 -3.20
#